data_AF-A0A1F3SQ07-F1
#
_entry.id   AF-A0A1F3SQ07-F1
#
_cell.length_a   1.000
_cell.length_b   1.000
_cell.length_c   1.000
_cell.angle_alpha   90.00
_cell.angle_beta   90.00
_cell.angle_gamma   90.00
#
_symmetry.space_group_name_H-M   'P 1'
#
loop_
_entity.id
_entity.type
_entity.pdbx_description
1 polymer ?
#
loop_
_entity_poly.entity_id
_entity_poly.type
_entity_poly.pdbx_seq_one_letter_code
_entity_poly.pdbx_strand_id
1 'polypeptide(L)'
;MAIENGQQGVLVKSTFPDTPAAQAGLRSGDEIVKIVGVSVHTPEDLVREVTNKGVGFTVKIEFVRKGKHLAKDITLVAMPDMLSITKQKLLKHQAPDFEAVVVQGPGAQFQMKTQREKGRVTLLDFWATWCMACNATIPRLTQFAKINKGKIDVISISGEEIAVIKNFLTKLEMRLPKKDNHILYLQSDEGKVNELFMAAAIPMFVLIDKKGVVVELELGGGTVLENILKKAEALTLPR
;
A
#
# COMPACT_ATOMS: atom_id res chain seq x y z
N MET A 1 8.89 15.12 13.15
CA MET A 1 9.89 16.21 13.19
C MET A 1 11.17 15.66 13.78
N ALA A 2 12.17 15.43 12.93
CA ALA A 2 13.59 15.35 13.26
C ALA A 2 14.31 15.35 11.89
N ILE A 3 14.98 16.44 11.57
CA ILE A 3 15.91 16.50 10.43
C ILE A 3 17.13 15.71 10.92
N GLU A 4 17.31 14.48 10.43
CA GLU A 4 18.52 13.71 10.74
C GLU A 4 19.73 14.42 10.11
N ASN A 5 20.78 14.64 10.91
CA ASN A 5 22.03 15.26 10.48
C ASN A 5 22.57 14.53 9.24
N GLY A 6 22.58 15.23 8.09
CA GLY A 6 23.03 14.71 6.80
C GLY A 6 22.13 15.09 5.63
N GLN A 7 20.90 15.53 5.89
CA GLN A 7 19.98 15.98 4.85
C GLN A 7 20.24 17.44 4.43
N GLN A 8 20.55 17.67 3.16
CA GLN A 8 20.64 18.98 2.53
C GLN A 8 19.27 19.51 2.05
N GLY A 9 18.28 18.63 1.91
CA GLY A 9 16.99 18.90 1.29
C GLY A 9 15.91 17.88 1.65
N VAL A 10 14.97 17.65 0.72
CA VAL A 10 13.80 16.80 0.93
C VAL A 10 14.05 15.39 0.43
N LEU A 11 14.07 14.42 1.34
CA LEU A 11 14.28 13.00 1.01
C LEU A 11 13.09 12.40 0.25
N VAL A 12 13.36 11.81 -0.90
CA VAL A 12 12.42 10.99 -1.67
C VAL A 12 12.38 9.60 -1.04
N LYS A 13 11.25 9.25 -0.42
CA LYS A 13 11.02 7.91 0.14
C LYS A 13 10.60 6.90 -0.92
N SER A 14 9.75 7.32 -1.85
CA SER A 14 9.26 6.49 -2.95
C SER A 14 8.78 7.37 -4.09
N THR A 15 8.66 6.77 -5.27
CA THR A 15 8.02 7.36 -6.45
C THR A 15 6.96 6.41 -6.95
N PHE A 16 5.80 6.94 -7.33
CA PHE A 16 4.74 6.10 -7.88
C PHE A 16 4.86 5.98 -9.40
N PRO A 17 4.67 4.78 -9.98
CA PRO A 17 4.63 4.60 -11.43
C PRO A 17 3.68 5.59 -12.11
N ASP A 18 4.03 6.02 -13.33
CA ASP A 18 3.26 6.97 -14.16
C ASP A 18 3.05 8.36 -13.55
N THR A 19 3.77 8.70 -12.48
CA THR A 19 3.88 10.08 -12.02
C THR A 19 5.02 10.80 -12.72
N PRO A 20 4.97 12.14 -12.83
CA PRO A 20 6.09 12.91 -13.40
C PRO A 20 7.41 12.69 -12.67
N ALA A 21 7.37 12.41 -11.35
CA ALA A 21 8.56 12.12 -10.56
C ALA A 21 9.24 10.81 -11.02
N ALA A 22 8.45 9.75 -11.20
CA ALA A 22 8.96 8.48 -11.72
C ALA A 22 9.45 8.60 -13.18
N GLN A 23 8.72 9.33 -14.03
CA GLN A 23 9.12 9.59 -15.42
C GLN A 23 10.41 10.42 -15.53
N ALA A 24 10.63 11.35 -14.61
CA ALA A 24 11.89 12.10 -14.48
C ALA A 24 13.04 11.22 -13.94
N GLY A 25 12.74 10.01 -13.47
CA GLY A 25 13.72 9.06 -12.98
C GLY A 25 14.17 9.30 -11.54
N LEU A 26 13.38 10.05 -10.75
CA LEU A 26 13.55 10.12 -9.30
C LEU A 26 13.30 8.74 -8.69
N ARG A 27 13.99 8.44 -7.59
CA ARG A 27 13.94 7.14 -6.91
C ARG A 27 14.09 7.34 -5.41
N SER A 28 13.74 6.30 -4.65
CA SER A 28 14.01 6.26 -3.21
C SER A 28 15.50 6.55 -2.93
N GLY A 29 15.76 7.38 -1.93
CA GLY A 29 17.10 7.81 -1.52
C GLY A 29 17.65 9.03 -2.27
N ASP A 30 16.90 9.58 -3.23
CA ASP A 30 17.22 10.91 -3.77
C ASP A 30 16.90 12.00 -2.74
N GLU A 31 17.69 13.07 -2.75
CA GLU A 31 17.44 14.24 -1.93
C GLU A 31 17.21 15.47 -2.80
N ILE A 32 15.98 15.98 -2.82
CA ILE A 32 15.61 17.16 -3.60
C ILE A 32 16.13 18.40 -2.88
N VAL A 33 17.07 19.10 -3.50
CA VAL A 33 17.71 20.30 -2.91
C VAL A 33 17.21 21.59 -3.54
N LYS A 34 16.65 21.53 -4.75
CA LYS A 34 16.12 22.69 -5.45
C LYS A 34 14.95 22.33 -6.35
N ILE A 35 13.94 23.19 -6.40
CA ILE A 35 12.87 23.11 -7.40
C ILE A 35 12.42 24.51 -7.78
N VAL A 36 12.02 24.72 -9.03
CA VAL A 36 11.57 26.04 -9.52
C VAL A 36 12.64 27.15 -9.29
N GLY A 37 13.92 26.78 -9.23
CA GLY A 37 15.02 27.70 -8.94
C GLY A 37 15.16 28.10 -7.46
N VAL A 38 14.35 27.54 -6.56
CA VAL A 38 14.34 27.83 -5.12
C VAL A 38 14.90 26.63 -4.36
N SER A 39 15.82 26.89 -3.42
CA SER A 39 16.35 25.85 -2.52
C SER A 39 15.27 25.39 -1.55
N VAL A 40 15.16 24.08 -1.35
CA VAL A 40 14.15 23.49 -0.46
C VAL A 40 14.83 22.64 0.61
N HIS A 41 14.38 22.80 1.84
CA HIS A 41 14.95 22.08 3.00
C HIS A 41 13.91 21.22 3.71
N THR A 42 12.62 21.53 3.54
CA THR A 42 11.53 20.79 4.17
C THR A 42 10.49 20.33 3.13
N PRO A 43 9.71 19.28 3.43
CA PRO A 43 8.57 18.89 2.59
C PRO A 43 7.61 20.05 2.33
N GLU A 44 7.41 20.93 3.32
CA GLU A 44 6.55 22.11 3.21
C GLU A 44 7.08 23.12 2.19
N ASP A 45 8.41 23.36 2.15
CA ASP A 45 9.02 24.20 1.12
C ASP A 45 8.76 23.62 -0.28
N LEU A 46 9.03 22.32 -0.44
CA LEU A 46 8.82 21.63 -1.72
C LEU A 46 7.36 21.75 -2.20
N VAL A 47 6.40 21.46 -1.33
CA VAL A 47 4.97 21.58 -1.65
C VAL A 47 4.61 23.01 -1.99
N ARG A 48 5.10 24.00 -1.23
CA ARG A 48 4.86 25.43 -1.47
C ARG A 48 5.36 25.84 -2.85
N GLU A 49 6.61 25.55 -3.19
CA GLU A 49 7.19 25.98 -4.46
C GLU A 49 6.52 25.31 -5.67
N VAL A 50 6.19 24.02 -5.58
CA VAL A 50 5.43 23.31 -6.61
C VAL A 50 4.04 23.93 -6.80
N THR A 51 3.35 24.21 -5.70
CA THR A 51 1.99 24.79 -5.73
C THR A 51 2.00 26.20 -6.29
N ASN A 52 2.97 27.03 -5.89
CA ASN A 52 3.15 28.40 -6.38
C ASN A 52 3.40 28.47 -7.89
N LYS A 53 4.15 27.49 -8.44
CA LYS A 53 4.39 27.44 -9.89
C LYS A 53 3.15 27.00 -10.65
N GLY A 54 2.39 26.04 -10.10
CA GLY A 54 1.15 25.54 -10.67
C GLY A 54 1.32 24.41 -11.70
N VAL A 55 0.20 23.78 -12.01
CA VAL A 55 0.11 22.63 -12.93
C VAL A 55 0.37 23.04 -14.38
N GLY A 56 0.90 22.12 -15.19
CA GLY A 56 1.20 22.30 -16.61
C GLY A 56 2.58 22.89 -16.91
N PHE A 57 3.25 23.48 -15.92
CA PHE A 57 4.61 23.99 -16.10
C PHE A 57 5.64 22.87 -16.02
N THR A 58 6.64 22.93 -16.91
CA THR A 58 7.86 22.13 -16.76
C THR A 58 8.88 22.93 -15.95
N VAL A 59 9.37 22.32 -14.87
CA VAL A 59 10.35 22.93 -13.97
C VAL A 59 11.60 22.07 -13.89
N LYS A 60 12.73 22.72 -13.61
CA LYS A 60 13.95 22.01 -13.27
C LYS A 60 13.91 21.62 -11.80
N ILE A 61 14.10 20.33 -11.52
CA ILE A 61 14.36 19.80 -10.18
C ILE A 61 15.83 19.42 -10.08
N GLU A 62 16.47 19.85 -9.00
CA GLU A 62 17.85 19.47 -8.68
C GLU A 62 17.84 18.61 -7.42
N PHE A 63 18.56 17.50 -7.47
CA PHE A 63 18.61 16.52 -6.40
C PHE A 63 19.99 15.89 -6.27
N VAL A 64 20.31 15.40 -5.09
CA VAL A 64 21.53 14.66 -4.79
C VAL A 64 21.22 13.17 -4.79
N ARG A 65 22.00 12.40 -5.54
CA ARG A 65 21.96 10.92 -5.54
C ARG A 65 23.37 10.39 -5.32
N LYS A 66 23.58 9.66 -4.22
CA LYS A 66 24.90 9.10 -3.86
C LYS A 66 26.02 10.17 -3.90
N GLY A 67 25.73 11.36 -3.35
CA GLY A 67 26.65 12.50 -3.31
C GLY A 67 26.83 13.27 -4.62
N LYS A 68 26.18 12.88 -5.72
CA LYS A 68 26.24 13.59 -7.01
C LYS A 68 25.01 14.48 -7.19
N HIS A 69 25.24 15.73 -7.57
CA HIS A 69 24.17 16.64 -7.98
C HIS A 69 23.68 16.28 -9.38
N LEU A 70 22.36 16.11 -9.51
CA LEU A 70 21.66 15.81 -10.75
C LEU A 70 20.56 16.83 -10.95
N ALA A 71 20.23 17.12 -12.20
CA ALA A 71 19.10 17.95 -12.56
C ALA A 71 18.24 17.25 -13.60
N LYS A 72 16.93 17.34 -13.44
CA LYS A 72 15.93 16.82 -14.38
C LYS A 72 14.84 17.84 -14.59
N ASP A 73 14.26 17.81 -15.79
CA ASP A 73 13.06 18.58 -16.06
C ASP A 73 11.86 17.70 -15.74
N ILE A 74 10.91 18.24 -14.98
CA ILE A 74 9.69 17.57 -14.54
C ILE A 74 8.49 18.45 -14.85
N THR A 75 7.50 17.88 -15.52
CA THR A 75 6.22 18.56 -15.77
C THR A 75 5.34 18.42 -14.54
N LEU A 76 4.97 19.55 -13.94
CA LEU A 76 4.06 19.59 -12.81
C LEU A 76 2.65 19.23 -13.28
N VAL A 77 2.03 18.28 -12.60
CA VAL A 77 0.64 17.88 -12.85
C VAL A 77 -0.16 18.08 -11.58
N ALA A 78 -1.49 18.17 -11.71
CA ALA A 78 -2.35 18.08 -10.55
C ALA A 78 -2.03 16.76 -9.84
N MET A 79 -1.82 16.80 -8.52
CA MET A 79 -1.53 15.59 -7.75
C MET A 79 -2.59 14.54 -8.11
N PRO A 80 -2.20 13.44 -8.77
CA PRO A 80 -3.18 12.53 -9.28
C PRO A 80 -3.90 11.86 -8.11
N ASP A 81 -5.19 11.55 -8.30
CA ASP A 81 -5.86 10.68 -7.37
C ASP A 81 -5.23 9.28 -7.45
N MET A 82 -4.43 8.97 -6.44
CA MET A 82 -3.69 7.73 -6.33
C MET A 82 -4.64 6.53 -6.36
N LEU A 83 -5.84 6.66 -5.77
CA LEU A 83 -6.85 5.60 -5.83
C LEU A 83 -7.32 5.35 -7.27
N SER A 84 -7.58 6.41 -8.03
CA SER A 84 -7.97 6.30 -9.44
C SER A 84 -6.90 5.63 -10.29
N ILE A 85 -5.62 5.98 -10.11
CA ILE A 85 -4.50 5.32 -10.81
C ILE A 85 -4.44 3.84 -10.44
N THR A 86 -4.48 3.53 -9.14
CA THR A 86 -4.41 2.15 -8.67
C THR A 86 -5.59 1.33 -9.18
N LYS A 87 -6.82 1.89 -9.19
CA LYS A 87 -8.00 1.26 -9.80
C LYS A 87 -7.80 1.04 -11.30
N GLN A 88 -7.28 2.01 -12.04
CA GLN A 88 -7.03 1.85 -13.47
C GLN A 88 -6.09 0.69 -13.79
N LYS A 89 -5.05 0.50 -12.96
CA LYS A 89 -4.05 -0.54 -13.18
C LYS A 89 -4.47 -1.93 -12.71
N LEU A 90 -5.14 -2.01 -11.56
CA LEU A 90 -5.44 -3.30 -10.93
C LEU A 90 -6.85 -3.77 -11.26
N LEU A 91 -7.84 -2.88 -11.25
CA LEU A 91 -9.23 -3.29 -11.42
C LEU A 91 -9.45 -3.93 -12.79
N LYS A 92 -10.17 -5.05 -12.81
CA LYS A 92 -10.44 -5.89 -13.99
C LYS A 92 -9.20 -6.55 -14.62
N HIS A 93 -8.04 -6.46 -13.97
CA HIS A 93 -6.83 -7.14 -14.38
C HIS A 93 -6.53 -8.32 -13.45
N GLN A 94 -5.69 -9.24 -13.94
CA GLN A 94 -5.18 -10.34 -13.13
C GLN A 94 -4.40 -9.75 -11.94
N ALA A 95 -4.65 -10.25 -10.73
CA ALA A 95 -3.87 -9.84 -9.59
C ALA A 95 -2.37 -10.16 -9.81
N PRO A 96 -1.45 -9.32 -9.33
CA PRO A 96 -0.03 -9.64 -9.33
C PRO A 96 0.24 -10.90 -8.51
N ASP A 97 1.08 -11.79 -9.04
CA ASP A 97 1.65 -12.87 -8.24
C ASP A 97 2.63 -12.27 -7.21
N PHE A 98 2.69 -12.84 -6.02
CA PHE A 98 3.60 -12.37 -4.99
C PHE A 98 4.06 -13.46 -4.03
N GLU A 99 5.17 -13.18 -3.34
CA GLU A 99 5.68 -13.96 -2.22
C GLU A 99 5.71 -13.10 -0.97
N ALA A 100 5.49 -13.71 0.19
CA ALA A 100 5.46 -13.03 1.48
C ALA A 100 5.76 -14.02 2.62
N VAL A 101 6.03 -13.52 3.82
CA VAL A 101 6.30 -14.36 4.99
C VAL A 101 5.07 -14.46 5.87
N VAL A 102 4.64 -15.68 6.20
CA VAL A 102 3.55 -15.91 7.16
C VAL A 102 4.01 -15.47 8.55
N VAL A 103 3.31 -14.50 9.13
CA VAL A 103 3.65 -13.97 10.45
C VAL A 103 3.28 -14.96 11.55
N GLN A 104 2.21 -15.72 11.37
CA GLN A 104 1.80 -16.72 12.35
C GLN A 104 2.78 -17.90 12.40
N GLY A 105 3.16 -18.30 13.60
CA GLY A 105 4.06 -19.44 13.78
C GLY A 105 5.51 -19.14 13.36
N PRO A 106 6.23 -20.12 12.77
CA PRO A 106 7.68 -20.06 12.59
C PRO A 106 8.16 -19.20 11.41
N GLY A 107 7.27 -18.58 10.61
CA GLY A 107 7.70 -17.76 9.47
C GLY A 107 7.79 -18.51 8.15
N ALA A 108 6.77 -19.31 7.80
CA ALA A 108 6.76 -20.03 6.53
C ALA A 108 6.66 -19.06 5.33
N GLN A 109 7.26 -19.43 4.20
CA GLN A 109 7.08 -18.70 2.95
C GLN A 109 5.67 -18.97 2.39
N PHE A 110 5.02 -17.91 1.92
CA PHE A 110 3.73 -17.93 1.25
C PHE A 110 3.89 -17.46 -0.18
N GLN A 111 3.22 -18.11 -1.12
CA GLN A 111 3.18 -17.72 -2.52
C GLN A 111 1.73 -17.64 -2.98
N MET A 112 1.39 -16.56 -3.69
CA MET A 112 0.11 -16.41 -4.38
C MET A 112 0.36 -16.33 -5.87
N LYS A 113 -0.16 -17.31 -6.63
CA LYS A 113 0.05 -17.46 -8.08
C LYS A 113 -1.25 -17.29 -8.86
N THR A 114 -1.89 -16.14 -8.72
CA THR A 114 -3.16 -15.79 -9.36
C THR A 114 -3.15 -15.86 -10.89
N GLN A 115 -2.00 -15.75 -11.55
CA GLN A 115 -1.92 -15.87 -13.02
C GLN A 115 -1.96 -17.33 -13.50
N ARG A 116 -1.60 -18.28 -12.63
CA ARG A 116 -1.49 -19.71 -12.99
C ARG A 116 -2.55 -20.56 -12.30
N GLU A 117 -2.95 -20.17 -11.09
CA GLU A 117 -3.81 -20.93 -10.20
C GLU A 117 -5.08 -20.12 -9.90
N LYS A 118 -6.22 -20.64 -10.33
CA LYS A 118 -7.54 -20.09 -10.01
C LYS A 118 -7.96 -20.61 -8.64
N GLY A 119 -8.38 -19.70 -7.77
CA GLY A 119 -8.56 -19.98 -6.35
C GLY A 119 -9.98 -19.67 -5.84
N ARG A 120 -10.08 -19.55 -4.52
CA ARG A 120 -11.27 -19.01 -3.86
C ARG A 120 -11.33 -17.50 -4.06
N VAL A 121 -12.45 -16.91 -3.65
CA VAL A 121 -12.53 -15.45 -3.49
C VAL A 121 -11.53 -15.05 -2.42
N THR A 122 -10.72 -14.04 -2.68
CA THR A 122 -9.68 -13.57 -1.76
C THR A 122 -9.87 -12.09 -1.47
N LEU A 123 -9.89 -11.72 -0.20
CA LEU A 123 -9.85 -10.35 0.27
C LEU A 123 -8.46 -10.07 0.85
N LEU A 124 -7.71 -9.18 0.20
CA LEU A 124 -6.47 -8.64 0.74
C LEU A 124 -6.79 -7.37 1.54
N ASP A 125 -6.15 -7.23 2.70
CA ASP A 125 -6.18 -6.06 3.58
C ASP A 125 -4.75 -5.55 3.78
N PHE A 126 -4.44 -4.34 3.31
CA PHE A 126 -3.16 -3.69 3.56
C PHE A 126 -3.29 -2.74 4.75
N TRP A 127 -2.45 -2.95 5.77
CA TRP A 127 -2.59 -2.30 7.07
C TRP A 127 -1.24 -2.05 7.74
N ALA A 128 -1.28 -1.36 8.88
CA ALA A 128 -0.13 -1.19 9.77
C ALA A 128 -0.57 -1.06 11.25
N THR A 129 0.30 -1.42 12.19
CA THR A 129 0.00 -1.42 13.63
C THR A 129 -0.27 -0.02 14.19
N TRP A 130 0.37 1.00 13.62
CA TRP A 130 0.17 2.41 13.97
C TRP A 130 -1.06 3.05 13.31
N CYS A 131 -1.69 2.37 12.35
CA CYS A 131 -2.85 2.87 11.63
C CYS A 131 -4.12 2.66 12.46
N MET A 132 -4.59 3.70 13.15
CA MET A 132 -5.78 3.63 14.00
C MET A 132 -7.03 3.19 13.23
N ALA A 133 -7.23 3.70 12.01
CA ALA A 133 -8.34 3.29 11.16
C ALA A 133 -8.29 1.79 10.81
N CYS A 134 -7.10 1.26 10.52
CA CYS A 134 -6.90 -0.17 10.28
C CYS A 134 -7.22 -1.00 11.54
N ASN A 135 -6.77 -0.56 12.71
CA ASN A 135 -7.06 -1.27 13.96
C ASN A 135 -8.57 -1.35 14.26
N ALA A 136 -9.34 -0.35 13.83
CA ALA A 136 -10.80 -0.35 13.96
C ALA A 136 -11.51 -1.34 13.00
N THR A 137 -10.90 -1.74 11.89
CA THR A 137 -11.49 -2.73 10.96
C THR A 137 -11.27 -4.17 11.40
N ILE A 138 -10.21 -4.43 12.17
CA ILE A 138 -9.78 -5.77 12.57
C ILE A 138 -10.89 -6.62 13.23
N PRO A 139 -11.67 -6.14 14.22
CA PRO A 139 -12.72 -6.96 14.83
C PRO A 139 -13.75 -7.46 13.81
N ARG A 140 -14.15 -6.57 12.90
CA ARG A 140 -15.13 -6.87 11.85
C ARG A 140 -14.57 -7.82 10.80
N LEU A 141 -13.31 -7.63 10.38
CA LEU A 141 -12.60 -8.55 9.48
C LEU A 141 -12.43 -9.93 10.12
N THR A 142 -12.12 -9.99 11.42
CA THR A 142 -11.98 -11.25 12.17
C THR A 142 -13.30 -12.02 12.17
N GLN A 143 -14.41 -11.33 12.46
CA GLN A 143 -15.75 -11.91 12.39
C GLN A 143 -16.09 -12.40 10.98
N PHE A 144 -15.76 -11.59 9.96
CA PHE A 144 -15.99 -11.94 8.56
C PHE A 144 -15.22 -13.20 8.15
N ALA A 145 -13.92 -13.26 8.45
CA ALA A 145 -13.06 -14.40 8.17
C ALA A 145 -13.55 -15.67 8.87
N LYS A 146 -14.05 -15.56 10.11
CA LYS A 146 -14.66 -16.67 10.84
C LYS A 146 -15.91 -17.20 10.15
N ILE A 147 -16.85 -16.32 9.78
CA ILE A 147 -18.12 -16.69 9.13
C ILE A 147 -17.88 -17.30 7.74
N ASN A 148 -16.92 -16.76 7.00
CA ASN A 148 -16.62 -17.16 5.63
C ASN A 148 -15.47 -18.15 5.52
N LYS A 149 -15.06 -18.77 6.64
CA LYS A 149 -14.01 -19.79 6.66
C LYS A 149 -14.28 -20.87 5.61
N GLY A 150 -13.28 -21.16 4.79
CA GLY A 150 -13.40 -22.15 3.73
C GLY A 150 -13.95 -21.61 2.41
N LYS A 151 -14.68 -20.49 2.42
CA LYS A 151 -15.33 -19.87 1.25
C LYS A 151 -14.55 -18.68 0.71
N ILE A 152 -14.03 -17.83 1.60
CA ILE A 152 -13.27 -16.62 1.28
C ILE A 152 -11.95 -16.66 2.05
N ASP A 153 -10.85 -16.43 1.35
CA ASP A 153 -9.55 -16.25 1.95
C ASP A 153 -9.39 -14.78 2.36
N VAL A 154 -9.11 -14.52 3.64
CA VAL A 154 -8.84 -13.17 4.14
C VAL A 154 -7.37 -13.10 4.51
N ILE A 155 -6.62 -12.24 3.82
CA ILE A 155 -5.17 -12.11 3.94
C ILE A 155 -4.83 -10.67 4.31
N SER A 156 -4.30 -10.45 5.52
CA SER A 156 -3.87 -9.14 5.99
C SER A 156 -2.36 -8.99 5.82
N ILE A 157 -1.92 -7.98 5.07
CA ILE A 157 -0.54 -7.75 4.65
C ILE A 157 -0.03 -6.45 5.28
N SER A 158 1.07 -6.51 6.00
CA SER A 158 1.78 -5.32 6.51
C SER A 158 3.22 -5.30 6.00
N GLY A 159 3.72 -4.09 5.70
CA GLY A 159 5.13 -3.86 5.37
C GLY A 159 6.01 -3.64 6.60
N GLU A 160 5.48 -3.80 7.81
CA GLU A 160 6.24 -3.69 9.05
C GLU A 160 7.06 -4.96 9.34
N GLU A 161 8.07 -4.81 10.19
CA GLU A 161 8.89 -5.94 10.66
C GLU A 161 8.03 -7.03 11.33
N ILE A 162 8.38 -8.31 11.09
CA ILE A 162 7.64 -9.46 11.64
C ILE A 162 7.47 -9.35 13.16
N ALA A 163 8.50 -8.88 13.88
CA ALA A 163 8.45 -8.72 15.33
C ALA A 163 7.42 -7.67 15.78
N VAL A 164 7.28 -6.57 15.02
CA VAL A 164 6.29 -5.51 15.29
C VAL A 164 4.88 -6.06 15.11
N ILE A 165 4.63 -6.75 14.00
CA ILE A 165 3.35 -7.36 13.70
C ILE A 165 3.01 -8.43 14.76
N LYS A 166 3.94 -9.34 15.08
CA LYS A 166 3.75 -10.37 16.12
C LYS A 166 3.40 -9.77 17.47
N ASN A 167 4.12 -8.75 17.92
CA ASN A 167 3.84 -8.09 19.21
C ASN A 167 2.44 -7.46 19.24
N PHE A 168 2.02 -6.84 18.13
CA PHE A 168 0.68 -6.30 18.00
C PHE A 168 -0.39 -7.41 18.06
N LEU A 169 -0.20 -8.50 17.30
CA LEU A 169 -1.15 -9.62 17.26
C LEU A 169 -1.28 -10.31 18.62
N THR A 170 -0.19 -10.49 19.37
CA THR A 170 -0.26 -11.01 20.75
C THR A 170 -1.12 -10.13 21.65
N LYS A 171 -1.02 -8.79 21.52
CA LYS A 171 -1.85 -7.86 22.29
C LYS A 171 -3.31 -7.88 21.85
N LEU A 172 -3.54 -8.04 20.55
CA LEU A 172 -4.87 -8.19 19.98
C LEU A 172 -5.53 -9.49 20.45
N GLU A 173 -4.79 -10.59 20.55
CA GLU A 173 -5.27 -11.90 21.00
C GLU A 173 -5.82 -11.87 22.44
N MET A 174 -5.31 -10.98 23.29
CA MET A 174 -5.88 -10.74 24.63
C MET A 174 -7.31 -10.16 24.59
N ARG A 175 -7.71 -9.56 23.46
CA ARG A 175 -9.01 -8.90 23.25
C ARG A 175 -9.91 -9.65 22.26
N LEU A 176 -9.32 -10.39 21.33
CA LEU A 176 -10.00 -11.17 20.30
C LEU A 176 -9.46 -12.62 20.34
N PRO A 177 -10.28 -13.63 20.69
CA PRO A 177 -9.79 -14.99 20.85
C PRO A 177 -9.09 -15.51 19.58
N LYS A 178 -7.84 -15.98 19.72
CA LYS A 178 -7.06 -16.53 18.61
C LYS A 178 -7.79 -17.60 17.80
N LYS A 179 -8.58 -18.45 18.49
CA LYS A 179 -9.39 -19.52 17.86
C LYS A 179 -10.41 -18.99 16.84
N ASP A 180 -10.81 -17.74 16.98
CA ASP A 180 -11.79 -17.09 16.12
C ASP A 180 -11.12 -16.33 14.97
N ASN A 181 -9.80 -16.11 15.05
CA ASN A 181 -9.04 -15.40 14.03
C ASN A 181 -8.59 -16.32 12.90
N HIS A 182 -9.30 -16.22 11.77
CA HIS A 182 -9.08 -17.00 10.56
C HIS A 182 -8.39 -16.19 9.46
N ILE A 183 -7.85 -15.02 9.80
CA ILE A 183 -7.08 -14.18 8.88
C ILE A 183 -5.67 -14.74 8.76
N LEU A 184 -5.15 -14.81 7.53
CA LEU A 184 -3.73 -15.06 7.28
C LEU A 184 -2.97 -13.73 7.36
N TYR A 185 -2.05 -13.59 8.31
CA TYR A 185 -1.22 -12.39 8.42
C TYR A 185 0.11 -12.61 7.73
N LEU A 186 0.42 -11.75 6.77
CA LEU A 186 1.64 -11.79 5.98
C LEU A 186 2.47 -10.54 6.23
N GLN A 187 3.78 -10.72 6.27
CA GLN A 187 4.75 -9.65 6.20
C GLN A 187 5.22 -9.50 4.76
N SER A 188 5.12 -8.27 4.27
CA SER A 188 5.65 -7.86 2.97
C SER A 188 7.09 -7.39 3.17
N ASP A 189 8.05 -8.24 2.81
CA ASP A 189 9.48 -7.93 2.86
C ASP A 189 9.79 -6.61 2.15
N GLU A 190 10.38 -5.66 2.87
CA GLU A 190 10.68 -4.30 2.41
C GLU A 190 9.49 -3.58 1.74
N GLY A 191 8.25 -3.97 2.01
CA GLY A 191 7.06 -3.41 1.35
C GLY A 191 6.86 -3.85 -0.11
N LYS A 192 7.56 -4.87 -0.62
CA LYS A 192 7.46 -5.36 -2.01
C LYS A 192 6.03 -5.67 -2.45
N VAL A 193 5.23 -6.33 -1.61
CA VAL A 193 3.82 -6.64 -1.92
C VAL A 193 2.96 -5.37 -1.90
N ASN A 194 3.22 -4.44 -0.98
CA ASN A 194 2.54 -3.14 -0.97
C ASN A 194 2.81 -2.37 -2.27
N GLU A 195 4.04 -2.38 -2.79
CA GLU A 195 4.38 -1.73 -4.06
C GLU A 195 3.68 -2.40 -5.25
N LEU A 196 3.67 -3.73 -5.31
CA LEU A 196 2.98 -4.49 -6.37
C LEU A 196 1.49 -4.15 -6.47
N PHE A 197 0.82 -3.98 -5.33
CA PHE A 197 -0.60 -3.60 -5.26
C PHE A 197 -0.82 -2.09 -5.16
N MET A 198 0.24 -1.28 -5.28
CA MET A 198 0.19 0.19 -5.17
C MET A 198 -0.56 0.67 -3.92
N ALA A 199 -0.36 -0.03 -2.79
CA ALA A 199 -1.01 0.21 -1.51
C ALA A 199 -0.39 1.41 -0.77
N ALA A 200 -0.52 2.59 -1.38
CA ALA A 200 0.05 3.86 -0.92
C ALA A 200 -0.68 4.49 0.27
N ALA A 201 -1.92 4.07 0.51
CA ALA A 201 -2.77 4.52 1.59
C ALA A 201 -3.44 3.30 2.25
N ILE A 202 -3.69 3.37 3.56
CA ILE A 202 -4.23 2.27 4.35
C ILE A 202 -5.33 2.79 5.31
N PRO A 203 -6.35 1.96 5.68
CA PRO A 203 -6.54 0.58 5.23
C PRO A 203 -6.97 0.52 3.76
N MET A 204 -6.39 -0.41 3.01
CA MET A 204 -6.73 -0.66 1.62
C MET A 204 -7.19 -2.10 1.46
N PHE A 205 -8.30 -2.29 0.77
CA PHE A 205 -8.84 -3.61 0.49
C PHE A 205 -8.80 -3.90 -1.01
N VAL A 206 -8.36 -5.10 -1.36
CA VAL A 206 -8.37 -5.61 -2.74
C VAL A 206 -9.15 -6.91 -2.75
N LEU A 207 -10.23 -6.94 -3.53
CA LEU A 207 -11.07 -8.13 -3.70
C LEU A 207 -10.71 -8.81 -5.01
N ILE A 208 -10.37 -10.10 -4.91
CA ILE A 208 -9.97 -10.94 -6.02
C ILE A 208 -11.02 -12.04 -6.17
N ASP A 209 -11.52 -12.23 -7.39
CA ASP A 209 -12.51 -13.27 -7.68
C ASP A 209 -11.88 -14.66 -7.83
N LYS A 210 -12.72 -15.68 -8.01
CA LYS A 210 -12.28 -17.08 -8.19
C LYS A 210 -11.39 -17.31 -9.41
N LYS A 211 -11.34 -16.34 -10.35
CA LYS A 211 -10.49 -16.42 -11.54
C LYS A 211 -9.13 -15.74 -11.34
N GLY A 212 -8.87 -15.17 -10.17
CA GLY A 212 -7.64 -14.42 -9.87
C GLY A 212 -7.67 -12.97 -10.37
N VAL A 213 -8.85 -12.44 -10.72
CA VAL A 213 -9.01 -11.07 -11.23
C VAL A 213 -9.36 -10.13 -10.08
N VAL A 214 -8.72 -8.96 -10.00
CA VAL A 214 -9.11 -7.91 -9.07
C VAL A 214 -10.43 -7.31 -9.53
N VAL A 215 -11.48 -7.48 -8.73
CA VAL A 215 -12.85 -7.06 -9.07
C VAL A 215 -13.36 -5.92 -8.23
N GLU A 216 -12.71 -5.63 -7.09
CA GLU A 216 -12.97 -4.43 -6.30
C GLU A 216 -11.69 -3.96 -5.61
N LEU A 217 -11.60 -2.66 -5.40
CA LEU A 217 -10.49 -2.04 -4.67
C LEU A 217 -11.00 -0.82 -3.93
N GLU A 218 -10.79 -0.73 -2.63
CA GLU A 218 -11.29 0.39 -1.85
C GLU A 218 -10.33 0.86 -0.77
N LEU A 219 -10.43 2.13 -0.40
CA LEU A 219 -9.67 2.76 0.69
C LEU A 219 -10.62 3.18 1.82
N GLY A 220 -10.25 2.84 3.04
CA GLY A 220 -10.97 3.26 4.25
C GLY A 220 -11.81 2.16 4.91
N GLY A 221 -12.16 2.40 6.17
CA GLY A 221 -12.98 1.50 6.98
C GLY A 221 -14.48 1.82 6.94
N GLY A 222 -15.23 1.39 7.96
CA GLY A 222 -16.64 1.73 8.12
C GLY A 222 -17.51 1.23 6.97
N THR A 223 -18.28 2.11 6.34
CA THR A 223 -19.17 1.76 5.21
C THR A 223 -18.42 1.20 4.01
N VAL A 224 -17.18 1.67 3.76
CA VAL A 224 -16.32 1.15 2.70
C VAL A 224 -16.01 -0.33 2.93
N LEU A 225 -15.59 -0.67 4.15
CA LEU A 225 -15.37 -2.05 4.56
C LEU A 225 -16.64 -2.89 4.36
N GLU A 226 -17.79 -2.46 4.90
CA GLU A 226 -19.03 -3.23 4.78
C GLU A 226 -19.43 -3.48 3.32
N ASN A 227 -19.23 -2.49 2.45
CA ASN A 227 -19.55 -2.61 1.03
C ASN A 227 -18.68 -3.66 0.33
N ILE A 228 -17.37 -3.67 0.59
CA ILE A 228 -16.48 -4.67 -0.03
C ILE A 228 -16.70 -6.08 0.55
N LEU A 229 -17.02 -6.20 1.85
CA LEU A 229 -17.37 -7.48 2.47
C LEU A 229 -18.63 -8.10 1.85
N LYS A 230 -19.68 -7.29 1.61
CA LYS A 230 -20.90 -7.73 0.91
C LYS A 230 -20.60 -8.19 -0.52
N LYS A 231 -19.76 -7.46 -1.26
CA LYS A 231 -19.32 -7.85 -2.60
C LYS A 231 -18.56 -9.19 -2.57
N ALA A 232 -17.68 -9.37 -1.60
CA ALA A 232 -16.92 -10.62 -1.43
C ALA A 232 -17.84 -11.83 -1.22
N GLU A 233 -18.86 -11.70 -0.37
CA GLU A 233 -19.86 -12.74 -0.16
C GLU A 233 -20.66 -13.05 -1.44
N ALA A 234 -21.08 -12.02 -2.18
CA ALA A 234 -21.80 -12.20 -3.44
C ALA A 234 -21.00 -13.00 -4.48
N LEU A 235 -19.67 -12.86 -4.51
CA LEU A 235 -18.80 -13.63 -5.41
C LEU A 235 -18.67 -15.12 -5.04
N THR A 236 -19.09 -15.51 -3.83
CA THR A 236 -19.07 -16.91 -3.41
C THR A 236 -20.25 -17.71 -3.97
N LEU A 237 -21.37 -17.04 -4.27
CA LEU A 237 -22.60 -17.65 -4.76
C LEU A 237 -22.41 -18.32 -6.14
N PRO A 238 -23.13 -19.41 -6.42
CA PRO A 238 -23.18 -19.96 -7.78
C PRO A 238 -23.81 -18.94 -8.73
N ARG A 239 -23.27 -18.86 -9.96
CA ARG A 239 -23.78 -18.02 -11.04
C ARG A 239 -24.89 -18.73 -11.79
#